data_AF-A0A3S3T2V5-F1
#
_entry.id   AF-A0A3S3T2V5-F1
#
_cell.length_a   1.000
_cell.length_b   1.000
_cell.length_c   1.000
_cell.angle_alpha   90.00
_cell.angle_beta   90.00
_cell.angle_gamma   90.00
#
_symmetry.space_group_name_H-M   'P 1'
#
loop_
_entity.id
_entity.type
_entity.pdbx_description
1 polymer ?
#
loop_
_entity_poly.entity_id
_entity_poly.type
_entity_poly.pdbx_seq_one_letter_code
_entity_poly.pdbx_strand_id
1 'polypeptide(L)'
;VDGMPHLMQLQEKYRESGVEIVGVAASERAPTADEARSTLDAWLTEKFPNLNYRIAFDSTGEMDKLWMEPSFSFWIPTSFVVDRDGCIAFIGEPTELDEVLPKVLNGSWRTSDQAKSADAERIAEGEP
;
A
#
# COMPACT_ATOMS: atom_id res chain seq x y z
N VAL A 1 9.33 -9.12 -10.21
CA VAL A 1 7.98 -8.61 -9.82
C VAL A 1 7.78 -9.15 -8.41
N ASP A 2 8.37 -8.47 -7.42
CA ASP A 2 8.65 -9.05 -6.08
C ASP A 2 7.87 -8.38 -4.94
N GLY A 3 6.87 -7.55 -5.27
CA GLY A 3 6.11 -6.77 -4.28
C GLY A 3 5.29 -7.64 -3.31
N MET A 4 4.47 -8.57 -3.81
CA MET A 4 3.63 -9.38 -2.91
C MET A 4 4.43 -10.31 -1.98
N PRO A 5 5.46 -11.05 -2.42
CA PRO A 5 6.31 -11.83 -1.52
C PRO A 5 6.98 -10.98 -0.44
N HIS A 6 7.43 -9.77 -0.78
CA HIS A 6 8.02 -8.83 0.18
C HIS A 6 6.99 -8.41 1.25
N LEU A 7 5.77 -8.04 0.84
CA LEU A 7 4.69 -7.73 1.77
C LEU A 7 4.34 -8.92 2.68
N MET A 8 4.39 -10.16 2.17
CA MET A 8 4.17 -11.35 3.00
C MET A 8 5.23 -11.49 4.10
N GLN A 9 6.49 -11.18 3.79
CA GLN A 9 7.57 -11.19 4.77
C GLN A 9 7.39 -10.10 5.82
N LEU A 10 6.96 -8.91 5.43
CA LEU A 10 6.66 -7.82 6.36
C LEU A 10 5.48 -8.16 7.27
N GLN A 11 4.39 -8.73 6.75
CA GLN A 11 3.25 -9.18 7.54
C GLN A 11 3.68 -10.18 8.62
N GLU A 12 4.54 -11.15 8.29
CA GLU A 12 5.04 -12.12 9.26
C GLU A 12 5.99 -11.48 10.29
N LYS A 13 6.93 -10.63 9.82
CA LYS A 13 7.91 -9.92 10.66
C LYS A 13 7.23 -9.06 11.73
N TYR A 14 6.13 -8.39 11.38
CA TYR A 14 5.43 -7.47 12.27
C TYR A 14 4.13 -8.02 12.86
N ARG A 15 3.85 -9.32 12.70
CA ARG A 15 2.65 -10.02 13.21
C ARG A 15 2.38 -9.75 14.69
N GLU A 16 3.43 -9.66 15.50
CA GLU A 16 3.33 -9.39 16.95
C GLU A 16 3.55 -7.90 17.32
N SER A 17 3.85 -7.05 16.34
CA SER A 17 4.14 -5.62 16.53
C SER A 17 2.94 -4.70 16.27
N GLY A 18 1.80 -5.28 15.87
CA GLY A 18 0.56 -4.55 15.60
C GLY A 18 0.51 -3.86 14.23
N VAL A 19 1.31 -4.33 13.26
CA VAL A 19 1.17 -3.92 11.86
C VAL A 19 0.25 -4.92 11.17
N GLU A 20 -0.71 -4.41 10.40
CA GLU A 20 -1.56 -5.20 9.51
C GLU A 20 -1.41 -4.65 8.09
N ILE A 21 -1.12 -5.55 7.15
CA ILE A 21 -1.04 -5.23 5.73
C ILE A 21 -2.37 -5.59 5.07
N VAL A 22 -2.86 -4.67 4.23
CA VAL A 22 -4.00 -4.91 3.34
C VAL A 22 -3.59 -4.48 1.94
N GLY A 23 -3.61 -5.42 0.99
CA GLY A 23 -3.47 -5.09 -0.42
C GLY A 23 -4.81 -4.60 -0.97
N VAL A 24 -4.81 -3.57 -1.81
CA VAL A 24 -6.03 -3.10 -2.49
C VAL A 24 -5.84 -3.22 -3.99
N ALA A 25 -6.55 -4.17 -4.60
CA ALA A 25 -6.59 -4.34 -6.04
C ALA A 25 -7.59 -3.33 -6.63
N ALA A 26 -7.07 -2.24 -7.19
CA ALA A 26 -7.86 -1.11 -7.68
C ALA A 26 -7.62 -0.78 -9.17
N SER A 27 -6.77 -1.54 -9.85
CA SER A 27 -6.40 -1.30 -11.25
C SER A 27 -6.74 -2.48 -12.18
N GLU A 28 -7.56 -3.41 -11.69
CA GLU A 28 -7.95 -4.59 -12.46
C GLU A 28 -8.89 -4.20 -13.62
N ARG A 29 -8.58 -4.70 -14.82
CA ARG A 29 -9.31 -4.36 -16.04
C ARG A 29 -10.07 -5.57 -16.57
N ALA A 30 -11.40 -5.48 -16.57
CA ALA A 30 -12.29 -6.43 -17.21
C ALA A 30 -13.60 -5.73 -17.66
N PRO A 31 -14.39 -6.35 -18.56
CA PRO A 31 -15.71 -5.84 -18.94
C PRO A 31 -16.67 -5.59 -17.77
N THR A 32 -16.58 -6.39 -16.70
CA THR A 32 -17.41 -6.26 -15.49
C THR A 32 -16.58 -6.41 -14.22
N ALA A 33 -17.09 -5.87 -13.10
CA ALA A 33 -16.47 -6.01 -11.78
C ALA A 33 -16.37 -7.49 -11.34
N ASP A 34 -17.37 -8.30 -11.64
CA ASP A 34 -17.39 -9.72 -11.31
C ASP A 34 -16.33 -10.50 -12.11
N GLU A 35 -16.13 -10.16 -13.38
CA GLU A 35 -15.08 -10.76 -14.21
C GLU A 35 -13.68 -10.36 -13.72
N ALA A 36 -13.48 -9.08 -13.38
CA ALA A 36 -12.21 -8.61 -12.81
C ALA A 36 -11.90 -9.32 -11.49
N ARG A 37 -12.89 -9.41 -10.60
CA ARG A 37 -12.76 -10.10 -9.31
C ARG A 37 -12.46 -11.59 -9.47
N SER A 38 -13.20 -12.28 -10.35
CA SER A 38 -12.98 -13.70 -10.62
C SER A 38 -11.58 -13.96 -11.18
N THR A 39 -11.09 -13.07 -12.06
CA THR A 39 -9.73 -13.14 -12.61
C THR A 39 -8.67 -12.95 -11.53
N LEU A 40 -8.86 -11.95 -10.66
CA LEU A 40 -7.98 -11.68 -9.53
C LEU A 40 -7.92 -12.88 -8.57
N ASP A 41 -9.08 -13.43 -8.17
CA ASP A 41 -9.18 -14.56 -7.24
C ASP A 41 -8.47 -15.81 -7.78
N ALA A 42 -8.65 -16.11 -9.08
CA ALA A 42 -7.97 -17.22 -9.74
C ALA A 42 -6.45 -17.02 -9.75
N TRP A 43 -5.99 -15.80 -10.09
CA TRP A 43 -4.58 -15.47 -10.12
C TRP A 43 -3.92 -15.53 -8.74
N LEU A 44 -4.58 -15.00 -7.70
CA LEU A 44 -4.11 -15.08 -6.31
C LEU A 44 -3.99 -16.53 -5.83
N THR A 45 -5.00 -17.36 -6.14
CA THR A 45 -5.00 -18.78 -5.78
C THR A 45 -3.84 -19.53 -6.44
N GLU A 46 -3.54 -19.24 -7.72
CA GLU A 46 -2.47 -19.90 -8.46
C GLU A 46 -1.07 -19.41 -8.02
N LYS A 47 -0.88 -18.08 -7.92
CA LYS A 47 0.44 -17.48 -7.72
C LYS A 47 0.82 -17.33 -6.25
N PHE A 48 -0.17 -17.15 -5.37
CA PHE A 48 0.01 -16.89 -3.95
C PHE A 48 -0.90 -17.78 -3.09
N PRO A 49 -0.80 -19.12 -3.20
CA PRO A 49 -1.64 -20.05 -2.43
C PRO A 49 -1.47 -19.91 -0.90
N ASN A 50 -0.37 -19.29 -0.46
CA ASN A 50 -0.04 -19.05 0.94
C ASN A 50 -0.09 -17.55 1.31
N LEU A 51 -0.86 -16.73 0.59
CA LEU A 51 -1.01 -15.31 0.90
C LEU A 51 -1.44 -15.12 2.36
N ASN A 52 -0.67 -14.35 3.13
CA ASN A 52 -0.84 -14.20 4.58
C ASN A 52 -1.41 -12.84 5.01
N TYR A 53 -1.83 -12.02 4.05
CA TYR A 53 -2.49 -10.73 4.29
C TYR A 53 -3.75 -10.61 3.43
N ARG A 54 -4.63 -9.67 3.80
CA ARG A 54 -5.95 -9.52 3.16
C ARG A 54 -5.84 -8.72 1.87
N ILE A 55 -6.69 -9.07 0.90
CA ILE A 55 -6.88 -8.30 -0.33
C ILE A 55 -8.28 -7.70 -0.33
N ALA A 56 -8.36 -6.37 -0.44
CA ALA A 56 -9.57 -5.66 -0.81
C ALA A 56 -9.61 -5.47 -2.33
N PHE A 57 -10.81 -5.34 -2.89
CA PHE A 57 -11.03 -5.12 -4.31
C PHE A 57 -11.84 -3.86 -4.50
N ASP A 58 -11.29 -2.89 -5.23
CA ASP A 58 -11.97 -1.68 -5.65
C ASP A 58 -12.23 -1.73 -7.17
N SER A 59 -13.52 -1.78 -7.53
CA SER A 59 -13.99 -1.66 -8.92
C SER A 59 -14.75 -0.35 -9.16
N THR A 60 -14.85 0.50 -8.14
CA THR A 60 -15.61 1.76 -8.17
C THR A 60 -14.74 2.95 -8.56
N GLY A 61 -13.40 2.80 -8.44
CA GLY A 61 -12.43 3.86 -8.62
C GLY A 61 -12.35 4.81 -7.42
N GLU A 62 -12.85 4.39 -6.26
CA GLU A 62 -12.76 5.15 -5.02
C GLU A 62 -11.33 5.26 -4.52
N MET A 63 -10.49 4.24 -4.71
CA MET A 63 -9.06 4.33 -4.36
C MET A 63 -8.37 5.41 -5.18
N ASP A 64 -8.66 5.48 -6.47
CA ASP A 64 -8.08 6.50 -7.34
C ASP A 64 -8.49 7.90 -6.90
N LYS A 65 -9.80 8.14 -6.75
CA LYS A 65 -10.36 9.46 -6.44
C LYS A 65 -10.11 9.95 -5.01
N LEU A 66 -10.12 9.05 -4.03
CA LEU A 66 -10.08 9.41 -2.60
C LEU A 66 -8.70 9.26 -1.99
N TRP A 67 -7.81 8.46 -2.60
CA TRP A 67 -6.47 8.22 -2.09
C TRP A 67 -5.40 8.70 -3.06
N MET A 68 -5.38 8.19 -4.30
CA MET A 68 -4.28 8.43 -5.25
C MET A 68 -4.24 9.88 -5.74
N GLU A 69 -5.37 10.42 -6.23
CA GLU A 69 -5.44 11.81 -6.72
C GLU A 69 -5.10 12.84 -5.63
N PRO A 70 -5.71 12.80 -4.42
CA PRO A 70 -5.40 13.78 -3.37
C PRO A 70 -3.99 13.65 -2.80
N SER A 71 -3.38 12.45 -2.90
CA SER A 71 -2.00 12.21 -2.47
C SER A 71 -0.97 12.44 -3.58
N PHE A 72 -1.35 13.00 -4.74
CA PHE A 72 -0.44 13.22 -5.86
C PHE A 72 0.36 11.96 -6.24
N SER A 73 -0.24 10.78 -6.07
CA SER A 73 0.43 9.48 -6.26
C SER A 73 -0.16 8.81 -7.48
N PHE A 74 0.49 8.91 -8.63
CA PHE A 74 -0.08 8.50 -9.93
C PHE A 74 0.47 7.18 -10.48
N TRP A 75 1.25 6.44 -9.67
CA TRP A 75 1.94 5.23 -10.09
C TRP A 75 1.60 4.04 -9.20
N ILE A 76 1.69 2.83 -9.76
CA ILE A 76 1.54 1.58 -9.02
C ILE A 76 2.85 0.78 -9.09
N PRO A 77 3.26 0.09 -8.01
CA PRO A 77 2.59 0.03 -6.71
C PRO A 77 2.83 1.26 -5.83
N THR A 78 1.81 1.69 -5.07
CA THR A 78 1.93 2.72 -4.02
C THR A 78 1.46 2.14 -2.69
N SER A 79 2.15 2.48 -1.61
CA SER A 79 1.82 2.10 -0.25
C SER A 79 1.42 3.32 0.57
N PHE A 80 0.47 3.13 1.49
CA PHE A 80 0.06 4.10 2.49
C PHE A 80 0.27 3.47 3.87
N VAL A 81 0.99 4.15 4.76
CA VAL A 81 1.11 3.75 6.17
C VAL A 81 0.21 4.63 7.00
N VAL A 82 -0.76 4.02 7.67
CA VAL A 82 -1.61 4.67 8.65
C VAL A 82 -1.07 4.35 10.04
N ASP A 83 -0.74 5.36 10.83
CA ASP A 83 -0.21 5.18 12.18
C ASP A 83 -1.32 4.91 13.23
N ARG A 84 -0.91 4.71 14.49
CA ARG A 84 -1.82 4.41 15.61
C ARG A 84 -2.81 5.53 15.92
N ASP A 85 -2.54 6.75 15.45
CA ASP A 85 -3.43 7.91 15.61
C ASP A 85 -4.44 8.01 14.44
N GLY A 86 -4.47 7.02 13.55
CA GLY A 86 -5.41 6.95 12.42
C GLY A 86 -5.08 7.91 11.29
N CYS A 87 -3.82 8.34 11.21
CA CYS A 87 -3.38 9.34 10.26
C CYS A 87 -2.33 8.77 9.31
N ILE A 88 -2.24 9.32 8.10
CA ILE A 88 -1.22 8.90 7.13
C ILE A 88 0.15 9.37 7.62
N ALA A 89 1.04 8.41 7.87
CA ALA A 89 2.42 8.65 8.27
C ALA A 89 3.39 8.58 7.10
N PHE A 90 3.06 7.85 6.03
CA PHE A 90 3.91 7.70 4.86
C PHE A 90 3.07 7.33 3.63
N ILE A 91 3.52 7.81 2.46
CA ILE A 91 3.01 7.45 1.13
C ILE A 91 4.24 7.28 0.24
N GLY A 92 4.39 6.11 -0.40
CA GLY A 92 5.56 5.84 -1.25
C GLY A 92 5.63 4.38 -1.70
N GLU A 93 6.79 3.95 -2.20
CA GLU A 93 6.94 2.59 -2.73
C GLU A 93 6.91 1.53 -1.61
N PRO A 94 6.34 0.34 -1.85
CA PRO A 94 6.38 -0.75 -0.87
C PRO A 94 7.79 -1.17 -0.46
N THR A 95 8.78 -0.96 -1.31
CA THR A 95 10.21 -1.27 -1.06
C THR A 95 10.80 -0.43 0.07
N GLU A 96 10.24 0.76 0.35
CA GLU A 96 10.70 1.67 1.40
C GLU A 96 10.18 1.27 2.79
N LEU A 97 9.20 0.35 2.86
CA LEU A 97 8.54 -0.01 4.11
C LEU A 97 9.48 -0.64 5.15
N ASP A 98 10.56 -1.31 4.73
CA ASP A 98 11.57 -1.84 5.66
C ASP A 98 12.23 -0.76 6.50
N GLU A 99 12.41 0.44 5.93
CA GLU A 99 12.99 1.58 6.61
C GLU A 99 11.94 2.37 7.41
N VAL A 100 10.74 2.54 6.83
CA VAL A 100 9.68 3.37 7.40
C VAL A 100 9.00 2.70 8.59
N LEU A 101 8.61 1.43 8.48
CA LEU A 101 7.80 0.75 9.50
C LEU A 101 8.45 0.75 10.90
N PRO A 102 9.76 0.46 11.08
CA PRO A 102 10.40 0.56 12.39
C PRO A 102 10.30 1.96 13.02
N LYS A 103 10.43 3.01 12.20
CA LYS A 103 10.39 4.41 12.65
C LYS A 103 8.98 4.88 12.96
N VAL A 104 7.98 4.36 12.24
CA VAL A 104 6.57 4.61 12.56
C VAL A 104 6.21 3.92 13.88
N LEU A 105 6.58 2.65 14.05
CA LEU A 105 6.26 1.87 15.25
C LEU A 105 6.86 2.44 16.53
N ASN A 106 8.06 3.03 16.45
CA ASN A 106 8.74 3.66 17.57
C ASN A 106 8.42 5.16 17.74
N GLY A 107 7.57 5.73 16.88
CA GLY A 107 7.11 7.12 16.95
C GLY A 107 8.11 8.18 16.46
N SER A 108 9.24 7.80 15.88
CA SER A 108 10.26 8.74 15.40
C SER A 108 10.01 9.26 13.98
N TRP A 109 9.11 8.65 13.22
CA TRP A 109 8.90 8.99 11.80
C TRP A 109 8.19 10.34 11.59
N ARG A 110 6.98 10.49 12.13
CA ARG A 110 6.02 11.55 11.76
C ARG A 110 6.60 12.97 11.78
N THR A 111 7.39 13.31 12.80
CA THR A 111 7.95 14.66 12.95
C THR A 111 9.36 14.80 12.40
N SER A 112 9.92 13.73 11.81
CA SER A 112 11.27 13.72 11.26
C SER A 112 11.38 14.58 10.00
N ASP A 113 12.58 15.09 9.76
CA ASP A 113 12.85 15.81 8.50
C ASP A 113 12.83 14.86 7.30
N GLN A 114 13.13 13.56 7.51
CA GLN A 114 13.01 12.55 6.45
C GLN A 114 11.57 12.39 5.99
N ALA A 115 10.62 12.29 6.91
CA ALA A 115 9.20 12.20 6.55
C ALA A 115 8.73 13.43 5.78
N LYS A 116 9.12 14.64 6.22
CA LYS A 116 8.80 15.89 5.53
C LYS A 116 9.40 15.94 4.12
N SER A 117 10.65 15.52 3.97
CA SER A 117 11.33 15.49 2.66
C SER A 117 10.68 14.51 1.70
N ALA A 118 10.37 13.29 2.16
CA ALA A 118 9.68 12.28 1.34
C ALA A 118 8.32 12.79 0.86
N ASP A 119 7.56 13.45 1.74
CA ASP A 119 6.25 14.01 1.39
C ASP A 119 6.37 15.17 0.39
N ALA A 120 7.36 16.06 0.58
CA ALA A 120 7.62 17.16 -0.33
C ALA A 120 8.10 16.70 -1.72
N GLU A 121 8.96 15.68 -1.77
CA GLU A 121 9.46 15.07 -3.01
C GLU A 121 8.31 14.42 -3.80
N ARG A 122 7.50 13.58 -3.14
CA ARG A 122 6.31 12.98 -3.74
C ARG A 122 5.35 14.02 -4.31
N ILE A 123 5.07 15.11 -3.58
CA ILE A 123 4.19 16.18 -4.06
C ILE A 123 4.80 16.85 -5.29
N ALA A 124 6.09 17.21 -5.24
CA ALA A 124 6.77 17.86 -6.36
C ALA A 124 6.81 17.00 -7.63
N GLU A 125 6.92 15.68 -7.50
CA GLU A 125 6.87 14.75 -8.64
C GLU A 125 5.47 14.57 -9.23
N GLY A 126 4.44 14.68 -8.40
CA GLY A 126 3.04 14.57 -8.84
C GLY A 126 2.40 15.89 -9.27
N GLU A 127 3.04 17.03 -9.03
CA GLU A 127 2.57 18.33 -9.50
C GLU A 127 2.77 18.46 -11.03
N PRO A 128 1.75 18.95 -11.78
CA PRO A 128 1.82 19.13 -13.25
C PRO A 128 2.86 20.16 -13.74
#